data_AF-A0A2V9R3U7-F1
#
_entry.id   AF-A0A2V9R3U7-F1
#
_cell.length_a   1.000
_cell.length_b   1.000
_cell.length_c   1.000
_cell.angle_alpha   90.00
_cell.angle_beta   90.00
_cell.angle_gamma   90.00
#
_symmetry.space_group_name_H-M   'P 1'
#
loop_
_entity.id
_entity.type
_entity.pdbx_description
1 polymer ?
#
loop_
_entity_poly.entity_id
_entity_poly.type
_entity_poly.pdbx_seq_one_letter_code
_entity_poly.pdbx_strand_id
1 'polypeptide(L)'
;MTNRTRWNWSIAAMWLVLPALALRYWQVWDRLPISIASHFNAAGRPNGWMTREGSVLFVICISAFIAALGTLILTRLRKPEPAWFAIVGFFYVILGVIFYGNESVLAYNLYRQPVNVAPIVFAVLLAVGALTAMVLFTRRGHQLPAGTVLAEEVHSGRGWLVLFALPLIIELLVVTRLPNSPTRIAMIASALVLGTLAVFMWDGFHYIFTDSGIEIRMMGFRLRSISKQSIRDYQVDSWSALGGYGIRGIGDRKAYVFGKRGVRITTSDGEVFLGHSQPQQLIRDLDVMKGSAV
;
A
#
# COMPACT_ATOMS: atom_id res chain seq x y z
N MET A 1 18.13 16.81 16.88
CA MET A 1 17.02 15.83 16.98
C MET A 1 17.44 14.52 16.34
N THR A 2 17.23 13.39 16.99
CA THR A 2 17.49 12.06 16.41
C THR A 2 16.42 11.70 15.36
N ASN A 3 16.72 10.74 14.47
CA ASN A 3 15.72 10.23 13.51
C ASN A 3 14.47 9.69 14.20
N ARG A 4 14.62 9.10 15.39
CA ARG A 4 13.50 8.60 16.18
C ARG A 4 12.62 9.73 16.73
N THR A 5 13.22 10.83 17.17
CA THR A 5 12.46 12.01 17.63
C THR A 5 11.66 12.61 16.48
N ARG A 6 12.27 12.81 15.30
CA ARG A 6 11.58 13.32 14.11
C ARG A 6 10.41 12.41 13.71
N TRP A 7 10.64 11.10 13.70
CA TRP A 7 9.62 10.10 13.42
C TRP A 7 8.40 10.20 14.34
N ASN A 8 8.63 10.27 15.66
CA ASN A 8 7.55 10.38 16.64
C ASN A 8 6.78 11.70 16.48
N TRP A 9 7.47 12.82 16.22
CA TRP A 9 6.82 14.09 15.95
C TRP A 9 5.99 14.06 14.66
N SER A 10 6.47 13.42 13.61
CA SER A 10 5.71 13.26 12.36
C SER A 10 4.44 12.42 12.57
N ILE A 11 4.46 11.40 13.45
CA ILE A 11 3.25 10.66 13.81
C ILE A 11 2.30 11.53 14.63
N ALA A 12 2.83 12.23 15.64
CA ALA A 12 2.02 13.09 16.50
C ALA A 12 1.34 14.22 15.71
N ALA A 13 2.04 14.83 14.75
CA ALA A 13 1.52 15.93 13.94
C ALA A 13 0.36 15.53 13.02
N MET A 14 0.15 14.23 12.72
CA MET A 14 -1.05 13.76 12.03
C MET A 14 -2.34 14.12 12.79
N TRP A 15 -2.27 14.17 14.13
CA TRP A 15 -3.43 14.47 14.97
C TRP A 15 -3.86 15.92 14.92
N LEU A 16 -3.04 16.83 14.36
CA LEU A 16 -3.39 18.24 14.16
C LEU A 16 -4.57 18.43 13.19
N VAL A 17 -4.92 17.41 12.39
CA VAL A 17 -6.11 17.44 11.55
C VAL A 17 -7.39 17.63 12.37
N LEU A 18 -7.47 17.09 13.59
CA LEU A 18 -8.67 17.17 14.44
C LEU A 18 -8.94 18.60 14.93
N PRO A 19 -8.00 19.29 15.60
CA PRO A 19 -8.22 20.68 15.98
C PRO A 19 -8.38 21.59 14.77
N ALA A 20 -7.71 21.29 13.64
CA ALA A 20 -7.92 22.05 12.40
C ALA A 20 -9.36 21.95 11.88
N LEU A 21 -9.93 20.74 11.82
CA LEU A 21 -11.33 20.51 11.44
C LEU A 21 -12.30 21.16 12.43
N ALA A 22 -12.08 20.98 13.74
CA ALA A 22 -12.95 21.55 14.76
C ALA A 22 -12.94 23.09 14.72
N LEU A 23 -11.75 23.70 14.66
CA LEU A 23 -11.58 25.15 14.50
C LEU A 23 -12.30 25.64 13.24
N ARG A 24 -12.18 24.88 12.16
CA ARG A 24 -12.79 25.26 10.89
C ARG A 24 -14.32 25.25 10.96
N TYR A 25 -14.94 24.22 11.52
CA TYR A 25 -16.39 24.20 11.74
C TYR A 25 -16.83 25.33 12.65
N TRP A 26 -16.09 25.58 13.74
CA TRP A 26 -16.38 26.68 14.65
C TRP A 26 -16.43 28.05 13.95
N GLN A 27 -15.49 28.32 13.04
CA GLN A 27 -15.44 29.58 12.27
C GLN A 27 -16.62 29.79 11.30
N VAL A 28 -17.31 28.73 10.90
CA VAL A 28 -18.41 28.80 9.93
C VAL A 28 -19.75 28.35 10.50
N TRP A 29 -19.79 27.97 11.78
CA TRP A 29 -20.90 27.24 12.40
C TRP A 29 -22.25 27.92 12.21
N ASP A 30 -22.31 29.21 12.55
CA ASP A 30 -23.55 30.01 12.50
C ASP A 30 -23.99 30.35 11.07
N ARG A 31 -23.09 30.19 10.09
CA ARG A 31 -23.37 30.40 8.67
C ARG A 31 -23.79 29.13 7.95
N LEU A 32 -23.58 27.96 8.56
CA LEU A 32 -23.97 26.69 7.96
C LEU A 32 -25.48 26.48 8.12
N PRO A 33 -26.18 26.03 7.07
CA PRO A 33 -27.56 25.60 7.22
C PRO A 33 -27.63 24.38 8.14
N ILE A 34 -28.78 24.18 8.79
CA ILE A 34 -29.02 23.03 9.67
C ILE A 34 -28.79 21.71 8.92
N SER A 35 -29.19 21.66 7.65
CA SER A 35 -28.95 20.54 6.75
C SER A 35 -28.00 20.96 5.63
N ILE A 36 -26.88 20.24 5.51
CA ILE A 36 -25.85 20.48 4.49
C ILE A 36 -25.86 19.38 3.43
N ALA A 37 -25.59 19.75 2.19
CA ALA A 37 -25.28 18.80 1.14
C ALA A 37 -23.94 18.13 1.45
N SER A 38 -23.90 16.80 1.52
CA SER A 38 -22.73 16.01 1.91
C SER A 38 -22.30 14.99 0.87
N HIS A 39 -23.22 14.57 0.00
CA HIS A 39 -22.93 13.66 -1.10
C HIS A 39 -23.25 14.35 -2.43
N PHE A 40 -22.42 14.07 -3.43
CA PHE A 40 -22.53 14.64 -4.76
C PHE A 40 -22.47 13.53 -5.79
N ASN A 41 -23.33 13.58 -6.80
CA ASN A 41 -23.30 12.64 -7.92
C ASN A 41 -22.17 12.98 -8.91
N ALA A 42 -22.00 12.14 -9.95
CA ALA A 42 -20.96 12.33 -10.97
C ALA A 42 -21.11 13.66 -11.76
N ALA A 43 -22.30 14.27 -11.76
CA ALA A 43 -22.55 15.59 -12.34
C ALA A 43 -22.25 16.75 -11.36
N GLY A 44 -21.69 16.46 -10.18
CA GLY A 44 -21.38 17.44 -9.15
C GLY A 44 -22.61 18.01 -8.44
N ARG A 45 -23.79 17.37 -8.60
CA ARG A 45 -25.03 17.82 -7.96
C ARG A 45 -25.21 17.13 -6.61
N PRO A 46 -25.66 17.84 -5.57
CA PRO A 46 -26.03 17.21 -4.30
C PRO A 46 -27.06 16.10 -4.51
N ASN A 47 -26.81 14.94 -3.91
CA ASN A 47 -27.74 13.82 -3.90
C ASN A 47 -27.87 13.15 -2.52
N GLY A 48 -27.24 13.72 -1.49
CA GLY A 48 -27.39 13.30 -0.10
C GLY A 48 -27.09 14.46 0.84
N TRP A 49 -27.78 14.44 1.98
CA TRP A 49 -27.75 15.50 2.97
C TRP A 49 -27.56 14.92 4.36
N MET A 50 -26.98 15.73 5.24
CA MET A 50 -26.83 15.42 6.66
C MET A 50 -26.96 16.70 7.47
N THR A 51 -27.26 16.59 8.77
CA THR A 51 -27.22 17.75 9.66
C THR A 51 -25.79 18.27 9.78
N ARG A 52 -25.61 19.57 10.06
CA ARG A 52 -24.27 20.15 10.29
C ARG A 52 -23.55 19.49 11.48
N GLU A 53 -24.31 19.10 12.51
CA GLU A 53 -23.84 18.33 13.67
C GLU A 53 -23.39 16.92 13.24
N GLY A 54 -24.16 16.25 12.39
CA GLY A 54 -23.79 14.95 11.83
C GLY A 54 -22.52 15.03 10.97
N SER A 55 -22.35 16.11 10.19
CA SER A 55 -21.18 16.31 9.35
C SER A 55 -19.90 16.51 10.14
N VAL A 56 -19.91 17.38 11.16
CA VAL A 56 -18.73 17.60 12.00
C VAL A 56 -18.36 16.33 12.77
N LEU A 57 -19.35 15.59 13.28
CA LEU A 57 -19.11 14.32 13.95
C LEU A 57 -18.49 13.31 12.99
N PHE A 58 -19.06 13.13 11.80
CA PHE A 58 -18.56 12.21 10.79
C PHE A 58 -17.09 12.49 10.44
N VAL A 59 -16.76 13.75 10.11
CA VAL A 59 -15.40 14.08 9.66
C VAL A 59 -14.37 13.97 10.79
N ILE A 60 -14.73 14.33 12.04
CA ILE A 60 -13.85 14.15 13.20
C ILE A 60 -13.63 12.67 13.46
N CYS A 61 -14.68 11.85 13.48
CA CYS A 61 -14.59 10.41 13.73
C CYS A 61 -13.75 9.69 12.69
N ILE A 62 -13.98 9.94 11.38
CA ILE A 62 -13.20 9.28 10.34
C ILE A 62 -11.73 9.73 10.35
N SER A 63 -11.46 11.02 10.59
CA SER A 63 -10.10 11.55 10.69
C SER A 63 -9.36 10.98 11.90
N ALA A 64 -10.04 10.88 13.05
CA ALA A 64 -9.47 10.29 14.26
C ALA A 64 -9.19 8.79 14.07
N PHE A 65 -10.10 8.07 13.42
CA PHE A 65 -9.90 6.66 13.08
C PHE A 65 -8.67 6.47 12.18
N ILE A 66 -8.53 7.26 11.11
CA ILE A 66 -7.37 7.18 10.21
C ILE A 66 -6.07 7.56 10.94
N ALA A 67 -6.08 8.62 11.75
CA ALA A 67 -4.91 9.04 12.54
C ALA A 67 -4.50 7.98 13.57
N ALA A 68 -5.47 7.35 14.24
CA ALA A 68 -5.25 6.24 15.17
C ALA A 68 -4.68 5.00 14.46
N LEU A 69 -5.27 4.60 13.32
CA LEU A 69 -4.80 3.48 12.52
C LEU A 69 -3.37 3.72 12.02
N GLY A 70 -3.09 4.91 11.49
CA GLY A 70 -1.74 5.29 11.08
C GLY A 70 -0.77 5.29 12.25
N THR A 71 -1.14 5.83 13.41
CA THR A 71 -0.33 5.79 14.63
C THR A 71 -0.01 4.35 15.03
N LEU A 72 -1.00 3.46 15.04
CA LEU A 72 -0.83 2.05 15.37
C LEU A 72 0.14 1.36 14.39
N ILE A 73 -0.02 1.55 13.09
CA ILE A 73 0.85 0.94 12.07
C ILE A 73 2.28 1.49 12.20
N LEU A 74 2.43 2.82 12.27
CA LEU A 74 3.72 3.50 12.22
C LEU A 74 4.55 3.29 13.50
N THR A 75 3.91 3.18 14.66
CA THR A 75 4.62 2.90 15.93
C THR A 75 5.18 1.47 16.00
N ARG A 76 4.61 0.53 15.24
CA ARG A 76 5.10 -0.86 15.13
C ARG A 76 6.33 -0.98 14.23
N LEU A 77 6.69 0.08 13.49
CA LEU A 77 7.89 0.11 12.66
C LEU A 77 9.12 0.39 13.55
N ARG A 78 9.85 -0.68 13.88
CA ARG A 78 10.95 -0.65 14.88
C ARG A 78 12.18 0.13 14.42
N LYS A 79 12.46 0.22 13.12
CA LYS A 79 13.63 0.91 12.53
C LYS A 79 13.14 1.91 11.47
N PRO A 80 13.10 3.22 11.75
CA PRO A 80 12.71 4.23 10.77
C PRO A 80 13.82 4.41 9.73
N GLU A 81 13.75 3.65 8.65
CA GLU A 81 14.52 3.88 7.42
C GLU A 81 13.86 5.02 6.60
N PRO A 82 14.60 5.71 5.71
CA PRO A 82 14.05 6.79 4.88
C PRO A 82 12.79 6.38 4.10
N ALA A 83 12.71 5.12 3.65
CA ALA A 83 11.53 4.57 2.99
C ALA A 83 10.26 4.68 3.87
N TRP A 84 10.35 4.48 5.18
CA TRP A 84 9.16 4.49 6.04
C TRP A 84 8.52 5.89 6.17
N PHE A 85 9.24 6.97 5.87
CA PHE A 85 8.64 8.31 5.76
C PHE A 85 7.64 8.43 4.62
N ALA A 86 7.73 7.58 3.58
CA ALA A 86 6.71 7.55 2.53
C ALA A 86 5.37 7.00 3.06
N ILE A 87 5.41 6.05 4.01
CA ILE A 87 4.18 5.55 4.66
C ILE A 87 3.57 6.63 5.55
N VAL A 88 4.39 7.38 6.30
CA VAL A 88 3.92 8.55 7.04
C VAL A 88 3.28 9.57 6.09
N GLY A 89 3.99 9.93 5.02
CA GLY A 89 3.50 10.84 3.98
C GLY A 89 2.18 10.38 3.35
N PHE A 90 2.00 9.08 3.14
CA PHE A 90 0.74 8.53 2.66
C PHE A 90 -0.43 8.78 3.62
N PHE A 91 -0.24 8.59 4.93
CA PHE A 91 -1.26 8.94 5.92
C PHE A 91 -1.55 10.44 5.94
N TYR A 92 -0.55 11.30 5.77
CA TYR A 92 -0.75 12.74 5.60
C TYR A 92 -1.60 13.07 4.36
N VAL A 93 -1.37 12.39 3.23
CA VAL A 93 -2.19 12.57 2.03
C VAL A 93 -3.64 12.16 2.29
N ILE A 94 -3.89 11.02 2.94
CA ILE A 94 -5.26 10.60 3.27
C ILE A 94 -5.96 11.64 4.15
N LEU A 95 -5.30 12.10 5.22
CA LEU A 95 -5.85 13.12 6.11
C LEU A 95 -6.06 14.46 5.39
N GLY A 96 -5.14 14.85 4.52
CA GLY A 96 -5.27 16.04 3.68
C GLY A 96 -6.42 15.95 2.69
N VAL A 97 -6.66 14.77 2.10
CA VAL A 97 -7.82 14.50 1.24
C VAL A 97 -9.13 14.61 2.01
N ILE A 98 -9.19 14.06 3.23
CA ILE A 98 -10.37 14.19 4.09
C ILE A 98 -10.62 15.68 4.42
N PHE A 99 -9.57 16.40 4.81
CA PHE A 99 -9.65 17.83 5.12
C PHE A 99 -10.11 18.66 3.92
N TYR A 100 -9.50 18.47 2.75
CA TYR A 100 -9.84 19.17 1.52
C TYR A 100 -11.26 18.83 1.02
N GLY A 101 -11.64 17.55 1.10
CA GLY A 101 -12.99 17.10 0.79
C GLY A 101 -14.02 17.80 1.69
N ASN A 102 -13.75 17.85 2.99
CA ASN A 102 -14.59 18.59 3.94
C ASN A 102 -14.65 20.08 3.62
N GLU A 103 -13.51 20.72 3.32
CA GLU A 103 -13.51 22.14 2.91
C GLU A 103 -14.35 22.38 1.65
N SER A 104 -14.29 21.47 0.69
CA SER A 104 -15.10 21.57 -0.54
C SER A 104 -16.60 21.45 -0.24
N VAL A 105 -16.97 20.57 0.70
CA VAL A 105 -18.36 20.44 1.18
C VAL A 105 -18.81 21.72 1.86
N LEU A 106 -18.00 22.29 2.77
CA LEU A 106 -18.32 23.54 3.45
C LEU A 106 -18.44 24.71 2.46
N ALA A 107 -17.52 24.82 1.52
CA ALA A 107 -17.53 25.86 0.49
C ALA A 107 -18.77 25.77 -0.42
N TYR A 108 -19.22 24.56 -0.77
CA TYR A 108 -20.47 24.38 -1.50
C TYR A 108 -21.67 24.88 -0.69
N ASN A 109 -21.75 24.53 0.59
CA ASN A 109 -22.91 24.90 1.42
C ASN A 109 -22.94 26.39 1.78
N LEU A 110 -21.78 27.03 1.95
CA LEU A 110 -21.69 28.45 2.27
C LEU A 110 -21.81 29.35 1.03
N TYR A 111 -21.21 28.94 -0.09
CA TYR A 111 -20.97 29.83 -1.23
C TYR A 111 -21.43 29.26 -2.57
N ARG A 112 -22.04 28.07 -2.59
CA ARG A 112 -22.44 27.34 -3.82
C ARG A 112 -21.28 27.05 -4.77
N GLN A 113 -20.06 27.00 -4.25
CA GLN A 113 -18.88 26.64 -5.02
C GLN A 113 -18.92 25.15 -5.40
N PRO A 114 -18.68 24.79 -6.67
CA PRO A 114 -18.69 23.39 -7.09
C PRO A 114 -17.58 22.58 -6.43
N VAL A 115 -17.88 21.34 -6.07
CA VAL A 115 -16.90 20.41 -5.51
C VAL A 115 -15.95 19.94 -6.61
N ASN A 116 -14.67 20.28 -6.48
CA ASN A 116 -13.63 19.85 -7.41
C ASN A 116 -12.88 18.63 -6.85
N VAL A 117 -13.07 17.47 -7.47
CA VAL A 117 -12.43 16.21 -7.04
C VAL A 117 -11.05 15.98 -7.67
N ALA A 118 -10.65 16.75 -8.68
CA ALA A 118 -9.39 16.52 -9.38
C ALA A 118 -8.15 16.57 -8.46
N PRO A 119 -8.04 17.52 -7.50
CA PRO A 119 -6.90 17.55 -6.57
C PRO A 119 -6.83 16.32 -5.68
N ILE A 120 -7.99 15.79 -5.24
CA ILE A 120 -8.06 14.57 -4.44
C ILE A 120 -7.50 13.39 -5.22
N VAL A 121 -7.99 13.22 -6.45
CA VAL A 121 -7.57 12.13 -7.34
C VAL A 121 -6.06 12.21 -7.58
N PHE A 122 -5.55 13.38 -7.96
CA PHE A 122 -4.14 13.57 -8.22
C PHE A 122 -3.27 13.28 -6.99
N ALA A 123 -3.67 13.78 -5.81
CA ALA A 123 -2.96 13.55 -4.56
C ALA A 123 -2.89 12.05 -4.21
N VAL A 124 -4.01 11.32 -4.34
CA VAL A 124 -4.08 9.89 -4.07
C VAL A 124 -3.16 9.10 -5.03
N LEU A 125 -3.22 9.41 -6.32
CA LEU A 125 -2.39 8.73 -7.32
C LEU A 125 -0.90 8.98 -7.11
N LEU A 126 -0.53 10.23 -6.80
CA LEU A 126 0.84 10.58 -6.48
C LEU A 126 1.32 9.80 -5.24
N ALA A 127 0.49 9.69 -4.21
CA ALA A 127 0.84 8.98 -2.99
C ALA A 127 0.98 7.45 -3.23
N VAL A 128 0.06 6.85 -3.97
CA VAL A 128 0.11 5.43 -4.35
C VAL A 128 1.32 5.15 -5.24
N GLY A 129 1.58 6.01 -6.23
CA GLY A 129 2.74 5.92 -7.10
C GLY A 129 4.05 6.04 -6.33
N ALA A 130 4.16 7.02 -5.42
CA ALA A 130 5.33 7.20 -4.57
C ALA A 130 5.57 6.01 -3.64
N LEU A 131 4.51 5.46 -3.02
CA LEU A 131 4.62 4.24 -2.21
C LEU A 131 5.04 3.03 -3.04
N THR A 132 4.47 2.86 -4.23
CA THR A 132 4.80 1.76 -5.14
C THR A 132 6.25 1.84 -5.58
N ALA A 133 6.69 3.03 -6.02
CA ALA A 133 8.07 3.30 -6.37
C ALA A 133 9.00 3.02 -5.17
N MET A 134 8.66 3.52 -3.98
CA MET A 134 9.42 3.22 -2.77
C MET A 134 9.55 1.71 -2.55
N VAL A 135 8.47 0.93 -2.65
CA VAL A 135 8.53 -0.53 -2.45
C VAL A 135 9.41 -1.21 -3.49
N LEU A 136 9.32 -0.82 -4.76
CA LEU A 136 10.07 -1.42 -5.86
C LEU A 136 11.55 -1.02 -5.86
N PHE A 137 11.87 0.22 -5.50
CA PHE A 137 13.24 0.76 -5.52
C PHE A 137 13.98 0.60 -4.19
N THR A 138 13.29 0.29 -3.09
CA THR A 138 13.95 -0.09 -1.84
C THR A 138 14.58 -1.47 -2.01
N ARG A 139 15.80 -1.51 -2.54
CA ARG A 139 16.60 -2.72 -2.71
C ARG A 139 16.99 -3.26 -1.34
N ARG A 140 16.56 -4.48 -1.00
CA ARG A 140 16.87 -5.11 0.28
C ARG A 140 18.00 -6.11 0.11
N GLY A 141 19.06 -6.00 0.91
CA GLY A 141 20.24 -6.82 0.78
C GLY A 141 21.20 -6.37 -0.32
N HIS A 142 22.45 -6.81 -0.21
CA HIS A 142 23.52 -6.46 -1.15
C HIS A 142 23.29 -7.15 -2.49
N GLN A 143 23.68 -6.47 -3.57
CA GLN A 143 23.68 -7.09 -4.89
C GLN A 143 24.59 -8.31 -4.87
N LEU A 144 24.06 -9.45 -5.32
CA LEU A 144 24.87 -10.65 -5.47
C LEU A 144 25.85 -10.46 -6.64
N PRO A 145 27.06 -11.05 -6.55
CA PRO A 145 27.94 -11.18 -7.71
C PRO A 145 27.22 -11.86 -8.87
N ALA A 146 27.57 -11.47 -10.10
CA ALA A 146 27.12 -12.20 -11.27
C ALA A 146 27.55 -13.66 -11.14
N GLY A 147 26.59 -14.57 -11.32
CA GLY A 147 26.75 -15.99 -11.07
C GLY A 147 25.91 -16.80 -12.02
N THR A 148 26.14 -18.10 -12.05
CA THR A 148 25.37 -19.02 -12.91
C THR A 148 23.99 -19.22 -12.29
N VAL A 149 22.92 -19.04 -13.09
CA VAL A 149 21.55 -19.34 -12.65
C VAL A 149 21.39 -20.86 -12.58
N LEU A 150 21.08 -21.35 -11.38
CA LEU A 150 20.88 -22.78 -11.09
C LEU A 150 19.43 -23.17 -11.29
N ALA A 151 18.50 -22.33 -10.84
CA ALA A 151 17.06 -22.54 -10.96
C ALA A 151 16.32 -21.20 -10.91
N GLU A 152 15.13 -21.16 -11.51
CA GLU A 152 14.17 -20.06 -11.37
C GLU A 152 12.80 -20.63 -11.05
N GLU A 153 12.28 -20.25 -9.89
CA GLU A 153 10.98 -20.69 -9.40
C GLU A 153 10.01 -19.52 -9.34
N VAL A 154 8.80 -19.70 -9.89
CA VAL A 154 7.80 -18.62 -10.02
C VAL A 154 6.60 -18.90 -9.14
N HIS A 155 6.42 -18.07 -8.11
CA HIS A 155 5.25 -18.10 -7.25
C HIS A 155 4.27 -16.99 -7.63
N SER A 156 3.31 -17.32 -8.48
CA SER A 156 2.29 -16.39 -8.96
C SER A 156 0.96 -16.53 -8.23
N GLY A 157 0.25 -15.41 -8.12
CA GLY A 157 -1.08 -15.31 -7.54
C GLY A 157 -2.18 -15.45 -8.58
N ARG A 158 -1.99 -16.20 -9.68
CA ARG A 158 -2.90 -16.22 -10.85
C ARG A 158 -4.36 -16.49 -10.49
N GLY A 159 -4.63 -17.32 -9.47
CA GLY A 159 -6.00 -17.55 -8.99
C GLY A 159 -6.68 -16.28 -8.44
N TRP A 160 -5.91 -15.34 -7.92
CA TRP A 160 -6.38 -14.04 -7.44
C TRP A 160 -6.59 -13.02 -8.57
N LEU A 161 -6.14 -13.30 -9.79
CA LEU A 161 -6.23 -12.36 -10.91
C LEU A 161 -7.68 -11.91 -11.16
N VAL A 162 -8.64 -12.83 -11.03
CA VAL A 162 -10.06 -12.54 -11.26
C VAL A 162 -10.56 -11.41 -10.34
N LEU A 163 -10.05 -11.32 -9.11
CA LEU A 163 -10.45 -10.26 -8.17
C LEU A 163 -10.01 -8.86 -8.60
N PHE A 164 -9.01 -8.74 -9.46
CA PHE A 164 -8.51 -7.45 -9.95
C PHE A 164 -8.92 -7.20 -11.39
N ALA A 165 -8.91 -8.23 -12.23
CA ALA A 165 -9.27 -8.13 -13.63
C ALA A 165 -10.76 -7.87 -13.85
N LEU A 166 -11.65 -8.49 -13.06
CA LEU A 166 -13.09 -8.29 -13.22
C LEU A 166 -13.51 -6.84 -12.87
N PRO A 167 -13.14 -6.27 -11.71
CA PRO A 167 -13.40 -4.85 -11.44
C PRO A 167 -12.76 -3.91 -12.46
N LEU A 168 -11.55 -4.22 -12.92
CA LEU A 168 -10.87 -3.45 -13.97
C LEU A 168 -11.69 -3.39 -15.27
N ILE A 169 -12.18 -4.52 -15.76
CA ILE A 169 -13.00 -4.57 -16.97
C ILE A 169 -14.28 -3.76 -16.78
N ILE A 170 -14.95 -3.91 -15.64
CA ILE A 170 -16.16 -3.15 -15.31
C ILE A 170 -15.86 -1.65 -15.29
N GLU A 171 -14.77 -1.25 -14.64
CA GLU A 171 -14.35 0.14 -14.54
C GLU A 171 -14.07 0.76 -15.92
N LEU A 172 -13.33 0.04 -16.78
CA LEU A 172 -13.06 0.47 -18.17
C LEU A 172 -14.35 0.55 -19.01
N LEU A 173 -15.33 -0.31 -18.78
CA LEU A 173 -16.64 -0.20 -19.44
C LEU A 173 -17.43 1.01 -18.93
N VAL A 174 -17.40 1.30 -17.64
CA VAL A 174 -18.13 2.43 -17.06
C VAL A 174 -17.49 3.77 -17.47
N VAL A 175 -16.15 3.86 -17.51
CA VAL A 175 -15.47 5.13 -17.78
C VAL A 175 -15.79 5.70 -19.15
N THR A 176 -16.03 4.84 -20.15
CA THR A 176 -16.44 5.25 -21.51
C THR A 176 -17.84 5.88 -21.57
N ARG A 177 -18.66 5.68 -20.53
CA ARG A 177 -20.04 6.18 -20.45
C ARG A 177 -20.18 7.43 -19.59
N LEU A 178 -19.12 7.89 -18.93
CA LEU A 178 -19.19 9.04 -18.03
C LEU A 178 -19.08 10.37 -18.78
N PRO A 179 -19.97 11.34 -18.51
CA PRO A 179 -19.92 12.64 -19.18
C PRO A 179 -18.85 13.57 -18.60
N ASN A 180 -18.46 13.40 -17.34
CA ASN A 180 -17.57 14.30 -16.61
C ASN A 180 -16.08 13.91 -16.74
N SER A 181 -15.23 14.80 -17.24
CA SER A 181 -13.79 14.56 -17.44
C SER A 181 -13.03 14.30 -16.14
N PRO A 182 -13.16 15.12 -15.07
CA PRO A 182 -12.62 14.81 -13.75
C PRO A 182 -12.91 13.39 -13.24
N THR A 183 -14.15 12.93 -13.33
CA THR A 183 -14.52 11.57 -12.90
C THR A 183 -13.90 10.51 -13.81
N ARG A 184 -13.83 10.76 -15.12
CA ARG A 184 -13.15 9.87 -16.06
C ARG A 184 -11.67 9.73 -15.75
N ILE A 185 -10.97 10.83 -15.48
CA ILE A 185 -9.55 10.82 -15.09
C ILE A 185 -9.36 10.00 -13.82
N ALA A 186 -10.23 10.19 -12.81
CA ALA A 186 -10.19 9.41 -11.58
C ALA A 186 -10.30 7.90 -11.82
N MET A 187 -11.28 7.50 -12.63
CA MET A 187 -11.51 6.09 -12.94
C MET A 187 -10.43 5.50 -13.83
N ILE A 188 -9.89 6.25 -14.81
CA ILE A 188 -8.74 5.80 -15.60
C ILE A 188 -7.57 5.50 -14.67
N ALA A 189 -7.33 6.38 -13.69
CA ALA A 189 -6.20 6.21 -12.81
C ALA A 189 -6.38 5.08 -11.79
N SER A 190 -7.61 4.87 -11.28
CA SER A 190 -7.96 3.67 -10.53
C SER A 190 -7.80 2.39 -11.37
N ALA A 191 -8.24 2.41 -12.63
CA ALA A 191 -8.04 1.32 -13.58
C ALA A 191 -6.56 1.03 -13.81
N LEU A 192 -5.69 2.04 -13.88
CA LEU A 192 -4.24 1.83 -13.96
C LEU A 192 -3.71 1.11 -12.73
N VAL A 193 -4.15 1.48 -11.52
CA VAL A 193 -3.77 0.80 -10.27
C VAL A 193 -4.24 -0.66 -10.29
N LEU A 194 -5.51 -0.91 -10.62
CA LEU A 194 -6.05 -2.27 -10.72
C LEU A 194 -5.34 -3.10 -11.80
N GLY A 195 -5.02 -2.49 -12.94
CA GLY A 195 -4.23 -3.11 -14.01
C GLY A 195 -2.83 -3.50 -13.54
N THR A 196 -2.13 -2.60 -12.84
CA THR A 196 -0.83 -2.93 -12.24
C THR A 196 -0.94 -4.08 -11.23
N LEU A 197 -1.97 -4.09 -10.38
CA LEU A 197 -2.20 -5.19 -9.44
C LEU A 197 -2.52 -6.51 -10.14
N ALA A 198 -3.29 -6.48 -11.24
CA ALA A 198 -3.59 -7.65 -12.04
C ALA A 198 -2.33 -8.22 -12.72
N VAL A 199 -1.50 -7.35 -13.29
CA VAL A 199 -0.18 -7.73 -13.84
C VAL A 199 0.68 -8.34 -12.75
N PHE A 200 0.71 -7.74 -11.55
CA PHE A 200 1.43 -8.29 -10.41
C PHE A 200 0.93 -9.68 -9.99
N MET A 201 -0.39 -9.91 -9.93
CA MET A 201 -0.93 -11.24 -9.62
C MET A 201 -0.57 -12.28 -10.70
N TRP A 202 -0.52 -11.85 -11.96
CA TRP A 202 -0.18 -12.71 -13.09
C TRP A 202 1.29 -13.14 -13.10
N ASP A 203 2.19 -12.17 -12.94
CA ASP A 203 3.65 -12.32 -12.95
C ASP A 203 4.12 -13.06 -11.68
N GLY A 204 3.81 -12.49 -10.51
CA GLY A 204 4.13 -13.08 -9.22
C GLY A 204 5.51 -12.72 -8.68
N PHE A 205 6.05 -13.62 -7.86
CA PHE A 205 7.42 -13.54 -7.35
C PHE A 205 8.30 -14.54 -8.09
N HIS A 206 9.45 -14.08 -8.57
CA HIS A 206 10.48 -14.91 -9.16
C HIS A 206 11.60 -15.12 -8.13
N TYR A 207 11.89 -16.37 -7.80
CA TYR A 207 13.01 -16.75 -6.95
C TYR A 207 14.11 -17.32 -7.84
N ILE A 208 15.14 -16.52 -8.07
CA ILE A 208 16.27 -16.88 -8.93
C ILE A 208 17.39 -17.37 -8.02
N PHE A 209 17.72 -18.65 -8.15
CA PHE A 209 18.80 -19.29 -7.43
C PHE A 209 20.08 -19.20 -8.27
N THR A 210 21.13 -18.66 -7.68
CA THR A 210 22.48 -18.57 -8.27
C THR A 210 23.49 -19.24 -7.34
N ASP A 211 24.69 -19.54 -7.84
CA ASP A 211 25.82 -20.00 -7.03
C ASP A 211 26.13 -19.10 -5.81
N SER A 212 25.83 -17.80 -5.92
CA SER A 212 26.07 -16.77 -4.93
C SER A 212 24.92 -16.55 -3.93
N GLY A 213 23.72 -17.04 -4.21
CA GLY A 213 22.56 -16.85 -3.34
C GLY A 213 21.21 -16.88 -4.06
N ILE A 214 20.24 -16.16 -3.48
CA ILE A 214 18.87 -16.09 -4.00
C ILE A 214 18.53 -14.63 -4.30
N GLU A 215 18.03 -14.36 -5.49
CA GLU A 215 17.45 -13.08 -5.85
C GLU A 215 15.93 -13.19 -6.00
N ILE A 216 15.20 -12.33 -5.31
CA ILE A 216 13.74 -12.24 -5.36
C ILE A 216 13.37 -11.06 -6.25
N ARG A 217 12.67 -11.33 -7.34
CA ARG A 217 12.17 -10.33 -8.28
C ARG A 217 10.65 -10.32 -8.37
N MET A 218 10.13 -9.20 -8.85
CA MET A 218 8.73 -9.00 -9.21
C MET A 218 8.68 -7.98 -10.35
N MET A 219 7.98 -8.31 -11.44
CA MET A 219 7.85 -7.44 -12.61
C MET A 219 9.20 -6.93 -13.14
N GLY A 220 10.23 -7.78 -13.08
CA GLY A 220 11.61 -7.43 -13.45
C GLY A 220 12.39 -6.59 -12.43
N PHE A 221 11.75 -6.09 -11.37
CA PHE A 221 12.44 -5.33 -10.32
C PHE A 221 13.00 -6.26 -9.24
N ARG A 222 14.26 -6.02 -8.84
CA ARG A 222 14.88 -6.71 -7.72
C ARG A 222 14.35 -6.19 -6.39
N LEU A 223 13.62 -7.04 -5.67
CA LEU A 223 13.08 -6.71 -4.35
C LEU A 223 14.08 -7.01 -3.24
N ARG A 224 14.73 -8.18 -3.31
CA ARG A 224 15.67 -8.62 -2.28
C ARG A 224 16.71 -9.60 -2.81
N SER A 225 17.90 -9.53 -2.22
CA SER A 225 18.94 -10.54 -2.39
C SER A 225 19.26 -11.20 -1.04
N ILE A 226 19.54 -12.50 -1.06
CA ILE A 226 19.95 -13.30 0.10
C ILE A 226 21.24 -14.02 -0.29
N SER A 227 22.37 -13.66 0.35
CA SER A 227 23.64 -14.32 0.08
C SER A 227 23.65 -15.76 0.60
N LYS A 228 24.25 -16.67 -0.17
CA LYS A 228 24.49 -18.07 0.24
C LYS A 228 25.17 -18.18 1.62
N GLN A 229 26.07 -17.24 1.93
CA GLN A 229 26.82 -17.19 3.18
C GLN A 229 25.96 -16.76 4.38
N SER A 230 24.91 -15.97 4.15
CA SER A 230 24.05 -15.50 5.25
C SER A 230 23.00 -16.54 5.65
N ILE A 231 22.72 -17.54 4.80
CA ILE A 231 21.75 -18.61 5.06
C ILE A 231 22.30 -19.60 6.08
N ARG A 232 21.62 -19.67 7.23
CA ARG A 232 21.96 -20.56 8.36
C ARG A 232 21.11 -21.83 8.39
N ASP A 233 19.82 -21.71 8.14
CA ASP A 233 18.85 -22.80 8.16
C ASP A 233 17.74 -22.54 7.13
N TYR A 234 17.14 -23.59 6.61
CA TYR A 234 15.96 -23.51 5.76
C TYR A 234 15.09 -24.75 5.91
N GLN A 235 13.78 -24.54 6.00
CA GLN A 235 12.83 -25.63 6.18
C GLN A 235 11.47 -25.30 5.58
N VAL A 236 10.73 -26.34 5.21
CA VAL A 236 9.33 -26.19 4.81
C VAL A 236 8.52 -25.72 6.01
N ASP A 237 7.77 -24.64 5.83
CA ASP A 237 6.92 -24.08 6.88
C ASP A 237 5.60 -23.58 6.29
N SER A 238 4.63 -23.33 7.16
CA SER A 238 3.31 -22.83 6.81
C SER A 238 3.19 -21.34 7.06
N TRP A 239 2.46 -20.66 6.17
CA TRP A 239 2.13 -19.24 6.29
C TRP A 239 0.63 -19.09 6.50
N SER A 240 0.22 -18.47 7.60
CA SER A 240 -1.21 -18.30 7.88
C SER A 240 -1.80 -17.17 7.03
N ALA A 241 -3.10 -17.24 6.75
CA ALA A 241 -3.82 -16.15 6.07
C ALA A 241 -3.79 -14.84 6.88
N LEU A 242 -3.70 -14.94 8.22
CA LEU A 242 -3.48 -13.79 9.11
C LEU A 242 -2.12 -13.12 8.90
N GLY A 243 -1.12 -13.84 8.38
CA GLY A 243 0.15 -13.27 7.93
C GLY A 243 0.04 -12.46 6.63
N GLY A 244 -1.08 -12.58 5.91
CA GLY A 244 -1.40 -11.85 4.68
C GLY A 244 -0.66 -12.33 3.43
N TYR A 245 -0.98 -11.70 2.29
CA TYR A 245 -0.49 -12.07 0.95
C TYR A 245 0.37 -10.96 0.29
N GLY A 246 1.37 -11.30 -0.51
CA GLY A 246 2.30 -10.37 -1.16
C GLY A 246 3.60 -10.20 -0.39
N ILE A 247 4.14 -8.97 -0.39
CA ILE A 247 5.33 -8.61 0.41
C ILE A 247 4.86 -8.34 1.85
N ARG A 248 5.36 -9.13 2.81
CA ARG A 248 4.95 -9.09 4.23
C ARG A 248 6.14 -9.04 5.17
N GLY A 249 5.84 -8.77 6.44
CA GLY A 249 6.79 -8.83 7.56
C GLY A 249 7.32 -7.47 8.03
N ILE A 250 7.39 -7.32 9.36
CA ILE A 250 7.87 -6.12 10.07
C ILE A 250 9.28 -6.38 10.58
N GLY A 251 10.19 -5.42 10.40
CA GLY A 251 11.59 -5.55 10.83
C GLY A 251 12.31 -6.67 10.08
N ASP A 252 12.94 -7.57 10.83
CA ASP A 252 13.89 -8.57 10.35
C ASP A 252 13.19 -9.84 9.80
N ARG A 253 11.88 -10.01 10.02
CA ARG A 253 11.06 -11.04 9.37
C ARG A 253 10.44 -10.50 8.11
N LYS A 254 10.62 -11.15 6.96
CA LYS A 254 9.99 -10.81 5.67
C LYS A 254 9.38 -12.03 5.01
N ALA A 255 8.33 -11.84 4.22
CA ALA A 255 7.75 -12.89 3.41
C ALA A 255 7.36 -12.37 2.03
N TYR A 256 7.45 -13.25 1.04
CA TYR A 256 7.11 -13.01 -0.36
C TYR A 256 6.20 -14.16 -0.78
N VAL A 257 4.88 -14.01 -0.62
CA VAL A 257 3.98 -15.17 -0.57
C VAL A 257 2.54 -14.88 -1.03
N PHE A 258 1.98 -15.71 -1.91
CA PHE A 258 0.56 -15.71 -2.28
C PHE A 258 -0.27 -16.88 -1.72
N GLY A 259 0.29 -17.72 -0.85
CA GLY A 259 -0.35 -18.96 -0.38
C GLY A 259 0.04 -19.36 1.05
N LYS A 260 -0.40 -20.54 1.49
CA LYS A 260 -0.24 -20.98 2.89
C LYS A 260 0.99 -21.85 3.17
N ARG A 261 1.83 -22.13 2.17
CA ARG A 261 3.00 -23.01 2.29
C ARG A 261 4.19 -22.41 1.54
N GLY A 262 5.38 -22.78 1.97
CA GLY A 262 6.63 -22.24 1.43
C GLY A 262 7.83 -22.74 2.20
N VAL A 263 8.95 -22.05 2.04
CA VAL A 263 10.20 -22.31 2.75
C VAL A 263 10.54 -21.09 3.61
N ARG A 264 10.74 -21.34 4.90
CA ARG A 264 11.32 -20.37 5.83
C ARG A 264 12.83 -20.49 5.78
N ILE A 265 13.49 -19.37 5.49
CA ILE A 265 14.95 -19.24 5.43
C ILE A 265 15.39 -18.36 6.59
N THR A 266 16.23 -18.90 7.46
CA THR A 266 16.86 -18.16 8.56
C THR A 266 18.20 -17.63 8.09
N THR A 267 18.39 -16.31 8.14
CA THR A 267 19.63 -15.64 7.79
C THR A 267 20.30 -15.01 9.00
N SER A 268 21.54 -14.51 8.85
CA SER A 268 22.22 -13.71 9.88
C SER A 268 21.44 -12.45 10.29
N ASP A 269 20.62 -11.92 9.38
CA ASP A 269 19.99 -10.61 9.50
C ASP A 269 18.48 -10.71 9.77
N GLY A 270 17.95 -11.92 9.94
CA GLY A 270 16.53 -12.17 10.17
C GLY A 270 15.99 -13.41 9.45
N GLU A 271 14.69 -13.43 9.19
CA GLU A 271 14.03 -14.56 8.52
C GLU A 271 13.34 -14.09 7.24
N VAL A 272 13.39 -14.93 6.20
CA VAL A 272 12.69 -14.70 4.95
C VAL A 272 11.84 -15.92 4.60
N PHE A 273 10.58 -15.71 4.30
CA PHE A 273 9.68 -16.75 3.85
C PHE A 273 9.40 -16.63 2.35
N LEU A 274 9.65 -17.71 1.60
CA LEU A 274 9.37 -17.82 0.17
C LEU A 274 8.15 -18.71 -0.03
N GLY A 275 7.05 -18.16 -0.52
CA GLY A 275 5.84 -18.95 -0.79
C GLY A 275 6.03 -19.85 -2.01
N HIS A 276 5.55 -21.09 -1.97
CA HIS A 276 5.56 -21.95 -3.15
C HIS A 276 4.44 -22.99 -3.07
N SER A 277 3.87 -23.35 -4.22
CA SER A 277 2.91 -24.47 -4.30
C SER A 277 3.60 -25.81 -4.01
N GLN A 278 4.86 -25.95 -4.39
CA GLN A 278 5.69 -27.14 -4.23
C GLN A 278 6.94 -26.79 -3.42
N PRO A 279 6.84 -26.61 -2.08
CA PRO A 279 7.96 -26.11 -1.27
C PRO A 279 9.19 -27.02 -1.28
N GLN A 280 9.03 -28.31 -1.60
CA GLN A 280 10.15 -29.24 -1.73
C GLN A 280 11.06 -28.93 -2.93
N GLN A 281 10.55 -28.31 -3.99
CA GLN A 281 11.39 -27.86 -5.11
C GLN A 281 12.34 -26.75 -4.64
N LEU A 282 11.83 -25.78 -3.86
CA LEU A 282 12.68 -24.75 -3.27
C LEU A 282 13.75 -25.34 -2.35
N ILE A 283 13.44 -26.38 -1.56
CA ILE A 283 14.45 -27.05 -0.72
C ILE A 283 15.54 -27.68 -1.58
N ARG A 284 15.16 -28.44 -2.62
CA ARG A 284 16.12 -29.06 -3.55
C ARG A 284 17.02 -28.00 -4.20
N ASP A 285 16.46 -26.90 -4.65
CA ASP A 285 17.23 -25.85 -5.32
C ASP A 285 18.15 -25.11 -4.33
N LEU A 286 17.74 -24.99 -3.05
CA LEU A 286 18.59 -24.53 -1.95
C LEU A 286 19.73 -25.50 -1.65
N ASP A 287 19.48 -26.81 -1.65
CA ASP A 287 20.50 -27.86 -1.43
C ASP A 287 21.57 -27.81 -2.52
N VAL A 288 21.14 -27.72 -3.79
CA VAL A 288 22.03 -27.56 -4.96
C VAL A 288 22.85 -26.29 -4.83
N MET A 289 22.22 -25.16 -4.52
CA MET A 289 22.91 -23.88 -4.30
C MET A 289 23.92 -23.97 -3.15
N LYS A 290 23.59 -24.64 -2.04
CA LYS A 290 24.49 -24.77 -0.88
C LYS A 290 25.65 -25.73 -1.14
N GLY A 291 25.56 -26.56 -2.18
CA GLY A 291 26.50 -27.66 -2.41
C GLY A 291 26.33 -28.77 -1.38
N SER A 292 25.12 -28.90 -0.84
CA SER A 292 24.73 -29.89 0.17
C SER A 292 24.04 -31.11 -0.45
N ALA A 293 24.09 -31.25 -1.77
CA ALA A 293 23.54 -32.40 -2.46
C ALA A 293 24.17 -33.70 -1.95
N VAL A 294 23.32 -34.58 -1.42
CA VAL A 294 23.57 -36.01 -1.20
C VAL A 294 23.72 -36.71 -2.53
#